data_AF-A0A0D2J4N9-F1
#
_entry.id   AF-A0A0D2J4N9-F1
#
_cell.length_a   1.000
_cell.length_b   1.000
_cell.length_c   1.000
_cell.angle_alpha   90.00
_cell.angle_beta   90.00
_cell.angle_gamma   90.00
#
_symmetry.space_group_name_H-M   'P 1'
#
loop_
_entity.id
_entity.type
_entity.pdbx_description
1 polymer ?
#
loop_
_entity_poly.entity_id
_entity_poly.type
_entity_poly.pdbx_seq_one_letter_code
_entity_poly.pdbx_strand_id
1 'polypeptide(L)'
;MAHHLHAGAAVWVRRPAAGVQNGVTAAASEWLPAVVTSADEGGAAAVALEGSGEVVACAPADIELRGDDSCVQDLIRLAHLNEPSVLSALARRYAGGQIYTNTGRGIIIALNPFTPMPHLYDAAAMEAYRSEGAAGDAVARAPHVYAVASQAYWRMRGEGKGQALLVTGESGAGKTETSKLIMKYLAFLGGYKSKDSDDGDAARPSVEQRVLESNPLLEAFGNAKTVRNDNSSRFGKYIELHFCAAGSISGARIHTYLLERSRLVAPSKGERNYHIFYQLLAGATREERSRWALGASAAAHRLTAAAGCLALPGVDDARDLLVTRHAMRAVGLGADEQERLFSILSALLHLGDVSFDPCPDGGDGCAVGGPAAASLAAAAGLLGCGAAALTKAVTTRTRVTPDGPIVSPLGAKAAAETRDALSKAARAAALLPPPLPRFGGPPAAADPRRREGVIQQTPRGARAVNAPQVIYARLFDWLVARINEAVGEDLVGA
;
A
#
# COMPACT_ATOMS: atom_id res chain seq x y z
N MET A 1 -18.09 -36.62 -19.38
CA MET A 1 -16.63 -36.47 -19.53
C MET A 1 -16.01 -37.55 -20.42
N ALA A 2 -16.48 -38.81 -20.40
CA ALA A 2 -15.87 -39.91 -21.18
C ALA A 2 -15.83 -39.75 -22.71
N HIS A 3 -16.74 -38.97 -23.32
CA HIS A 3 -16.82 -38.86 -24.80
C HIS A 3 -15.72 -38.03 -25.49
N HIS A 4 -14.81 -37.38 -24.74
CA HIS A 4 -13.78 -36.51 -25.33
C HIS A 4 -12.37 -37.10 -25.29
N LEU A 5 -12.13 -38.15 -24.49
CA LEU A 5 -10.83 -38.81 -24.38
C LEU A 5 -10.78 -39.99 -25.38
N HIS A 6 -10.10 -39.79 -26.49
CA HIS A 6 -9.85 -40.81 -27.51
C HIS A 6 -8.35 -40.87 -27.82
N ALA A 7 -7.89 -42.00 -28.37
CA ALA A 7 -6.49 -42.13 -28.78
C ALA A 7 -6.11 -40.99 -29.76
N GLY A 8 -5.00 -40.30 -29.48
CA GLY A 8 -4.55 -39.13 -30.22
C GLY A 8 -5.03 -37.78 -29.65
N ALA A 9 -5.95 -37.76 -28.67
CA ALA A 9 -6.40 -36.52 -28.07
C ALA A 9 -5.28 -35.84 -27.27
N ALA A 10 -5.10 -34.54 -27.49
CA ALA A 10 -4.17 -33.72 -26.72
C ALA A 10 -4.77 -33.40 -25.34
N VAL A 11 -3.99 -33.64 -24.29
CA VAL A 11 -4.40 -33.42 -22.90
C VAL A 11 -3.28 -32.78 -22.08
N TRP A 12 -3.67 -32.20 -20.95
CA TRP A 12 -2.80 -31.86 -19.85
C TRP A 12 -2.92 -32.94 -18.79
N VAL A 13 -1.79 -33.36 -18.22
CA VAL A 13 -1.78 -34.29 -17.10
C VAL A 13 -1.03 -33.73 -15.90
N ARG A 14 -1.58 -33.96 -14.71
CA ARG A 14 -0.95 -33.51 -13.48
C ARG A 14 0.30 -34.35 -13.22
N ARG A 15 1.40 -33.67 -12.89
CA ARG A 15 2.66 -34.35 -12.57
C ARG A 15 2.46 -35.21 -11.32
N PRO A 16 2.82 -36.51 -11.34
CA PRO A 16 2.86 -37.31 -10.13
C PRO A 16 3.79 -36.66 -9.12
N ALA A 17 3.40 -36.58 -7.84
CA ALA A 17 4.27 -36.03 -6.80
C ALA A 17 5.57 -36.83 -6.75
N ALA A 18 6.65 -36.29 -7.33
CA ALA A 18 7.97 -36.89 -7.20
C ALA A 18 8.34 -36.87 -5.72
N GLY A 19 8.61 -38.05 -5.15
CA GLY A 19 9.15 -38.18 -3.81
C GLY A 19 10.34 -37.24 -3.65
N VAL A 20 10.33 -36.46 -2.57
CA VAL A 20 11.33 -35.44 -2.24
C VAL A 20 12.74 -36.01 -2.39
N GLN A 21 13.43 -35.65 -3.46
CA GLN A 21 14.88 -35.83 -3.57
C GLN A 21 15.52 -34.49 -3.92
N ASN A 22 16.34 -34.03 -2.97
CA ASN A 22 17.35 -32.98 -3.09
C ASN A 22 16.86 -31.57 -3.44
N GLY A 23 16.24 -30.91 -2.46
CA GLY A 23 16.63 -29.57 -1.97
C GLY A 23 16.69 -28.37 -2.93
N VAL A 24 16.36 -28.53 -4.20
CA VAL A 24 16.32 -27.48 -5.22
C VAL A 24 15.01 -27.66 -5.98
N THR A 25 13.94 -27.07 -5.49
CA THR A 25 12.68 -26.98 -6.23
C THR A 25 12.86 -25.94 -7.34
N ALA A 26 13.37 -26.34 -8.49
CA ALA A 26 13.00 -25.64 -9.72
C ALA A 26 11.47 -25.75 -9.83
N ALA A 27 10.78 -24.61 -9.97
CA ALA A 27 9.33 -24.55 -10.12
C ALA A 27 8.95 -25.17 -11.46
N ALA A 28 8.91 -26.50 -11.50
CA ALA A 28 8.57 -27.25 -12.68
C ALA A 28 7.05 -27.32 -12.75
N SER A 29 6.49 -26.95 -13.91
CA SER A 29 5.04 -26.89 -14.15
C SER A 29 4.33 -28.13 -13.59
N GLU A 30 3.33 -27.90 -12.73
CA GLU A 30 2.49 -28.93 -12.11
C GLU A 30 1.73 -29.74 -13.16
N TRP A 31 1.51 -29.16 -14.33
CA TRP A 31 0.83 -29.78 -15.47
C TRP A 31 1.80 -29.99 -16.63
N LEU A 32 1.70 -31.18 -17.25
CA LEU A 32 2.53 -31.60 -18.37
C LEU A 32 1.66 -31.84 -19.61
N PRO A 33 2.12 -31.43 -20.80
CA PRO A 33 1.45 -31.76 -22.04
C PRO A 33 1.60 -33.25 -22.37
N ALA A 34 0.52 -33.89 -22.82
CA ALA A 34 0.51 -35.30 -23.18
C ALA A 34 -0.50 -35.59 -24.29
N VAL A 35 -0.43 -36.81 -24.84
CA VAL A 35 -1.35 -37.34 -25.84
C VAL A 35 -1.93 -38.66 -25.34
N VAL A 36 -3.25 -38.80 -25.39
CA VAL A 36 -3.94 -40.04 -24.98
C VAL A 36 -3.54 -41.19 -25.91
N THR A 37 -3.06 -42.31 -25.34
CA THR A 37 -2.76 -43.53 -26.10
C THR A 37 -3.94 -44.51 -26.04
N SER A 38 -4.62 -44.59 -24.91
CA SER A 38 -5.83 -45.41 -24.72
C SER A 38 -6.65 -44.86 -23.55
N ALA A 39 -7.98 -44.96 -23.62
CA ALA A 39 -8.89 -44.53 -22.56
C ALA A 39 -9.90 -45.64 -22.25
N ASP A 40 -10.31 -45.77 -20.98
CA ASP A 40 -11.36 -46.67 -20.55
C ASP A 40 -12.74 -45.97 -20.50
N GLU A 41 -13.81 -46.76 -20.33
CA GLU A 41 -15.18 -46.23 -20.21
C GLU A 41 -15.39 -45.40 -18.92
N GLY A 42 -14.52 -45.58 -17.92
CA GLY A 42 -14.51 -44.84 -16.66
C GLY A 42 -13.83 -43.47 -16.73
N GLY A 43 -13.17 -43.14 -17.85
CA GLY A 43 -12.45 -41.90 -18.08
C GLY A 43 -10.99 -41.90 -17.62
N ALA A 44 -10.44 -43.03 -17.15
CA ALA A 44 -9.02 -43.17 -16.92
C ALA A 44 -8.32 -43.39 -18.27
N ALA A 45 -7.10 -42.87 -18.41
CA ALA A 45 -6.37 -42.98 -19.66
C ALA A 45 -4.88 -43.25 -19.44
N ALA A 46 -4.31 -44.03 -20.35
CA ALA A 46 -2.87 -44.04 -20.56
C ALA A 46 -2.52 -42.87 -21.50
N VAL A 47 -1.54 -42.07 -21.12
CA VAL A 47 -1.10 -40.90 -21.87
C VAL A 47 0.40 -40.98 -22.12
N ALA A 48 0.85 -40.57 -23.29
CA ALA A 48 2.26 -40.37 -23.61
C ALA A 48 2.64 -38.91 -23.34
N LEU A 49 3.59 -38.67 -22.44
CA LEU A 49 4.09 -37.34 -22.11
C LEU A 49 4.86 -36.75 -23.30
N GLU A 50 4.54 -35.51 -23.67
CA GLU A 50 5.29 -34.82 -24.72
C GLU A 50 6.70 -34.46 -24.21
N GLY A 51 7.72 -34.73 -25.04
CA GLY A 51 9.12 -34.50 -24.71
C GLY A 51 9.86 -35.75 -24.21
N SER A 52 9.30 -36.49 -23.24
CA SER A 52 9.92 -37.75 -22.77
C SER A 52 9.42 -38.99 -23.53
N GLY A 53 8.21 -38.96 -24.07
CA GLY A 53 7.55 -40.11 -24.68
C GLY A 53 7.13 -41.20 -23.67
N GLU A 54 7.30 -40.94 -22.37
CA GLU A 54 6.94 -41.86 -21.30
C GLU A 54 5.41 -42.02 -21.24
N VAL A 55 4.95 -43.26 -21.16
CA VAL A 55 3.53 -43.58 -21.04
C VAL A 55 3.15 -43.75 -19.58
N VAL A 56 2.20 -42.93 -19.10
CA VAL A 56 1.74 -42.91 -17.71
C VAL A 56 0.24 -43.19 -17.67
N ALA A 57 -0.19 -44.01 -16.72
CA ALA A 57 -1.61 -44.21 -16.43
C ALA A 57 -2.11 -43.10 -15.49
N CYS A 58 -3.13 -42.38 -15.90
CA CYS A 58 -3.69 -41.24 -15.18
C CYS A 58 -5.16 -41.48 -14.84
N ALA A 59 -5.53 -41.09 -13.62
CA ALA A 59 -6.92 -41.06 -13.21
C ALA A 59 -7.67 -39.93 -13.95
N PRO A 60 -9.00 -40.05 -14.16
CA PRO A 60 -9.77 -39.01 -14.84
C PRO A 60 -9.63 -37.61 -14.22
N ALA A 61 -9.42 -37.54 -12.89
CA ALA A 61 -9.27 -36.28 -12.16
C ALA A 61 -7.94 -35.56 -12.42
N ASP A 62 -6.93 -36.27 -12.96
CA ASP A 62 -5.61 -35.72 -13.26
C ASP A 62 -5.44 -35.41 -14.76
N ILE A 63 -6.52 -35.50 -15.54
CA ILE A 63 -6.53 -35.29 -16.99
C ILE A 63 -7.43 -34.11 -17.32
N GLU A 64 -6.89 -33.15 -18.06
CA GLU A 64 -7.61 -31.98 -18.54
C GLU A 64 -7.46 -31.88 -20.06
N LEU A 65 -8.52 -31.50 -20.79
CA LEU A 65 -8.43 -31.36 -22.25
C LEU A 65 -7.50 -30.21 -22.65
N ARG A 66 -6.75 -30.38 -23.73
CA ARG A 66 -5.82 -29.37 -24.25
C ARG A 66 -6.17 -29.02 -25.69
N GLY A 67 -6.36 -27.72 -25.96
CA GLY A 67 -6.54 -27.18 -27.30
C GLY A 67 -5.28 -26.49 -27.84
N ASP A 68 -5.33 -26.07 -29.11
CA ASP A 68 -4.32 -25.19 -29.71
C ASP A 68 -4.60 -23.73 -29.36
N ASP A 69 -4.15 -23.33 -28.18
CA ASP A 69 -4.32 -21.98 -27.65
C ASP A 69 -3.03 -21.15 -27.77
N SER A 70 -2.25 -21.37 -28.84
CA SER A 70 -0.91 -20.80 -29.04
C SER A 70 -0.86 -19.25 -29.04
N CYS A 71 -1.93 -18.59 -29.48
CA CYS A 71 -1.98 -17.13 -29.73
C CYS A 71 -3.11 -16.38 -28.99
N VAL A 72 -3.69 -16.97 -27.94
CA VAL A 72 -4.84 -16.39 -27.25
C VAL A 72 -4.47 -15.10 -26.50
N GLN A 73 -5.18 -14.02 -26.80
CA GLN A 73 -5.06 -12.72 -26.10
C GLN A 73 -6.15 -12.51 -25.04
N ASP A 74 -7.25 -13.26 -25.14
CA ASP A 74 -8.40 -13.20 -24.24
C ASP A 74 -8.73 -14.61 -23.76
N LEU A 75 -8.58 -14.87 -22.47
CA LEU A 75 -8.72 -16.21 -21.88
C LEU A 75 -10.11 -16.82 -22.06
N ILE A 76 -11.16 -16.02 -22.31
CA ILE A 76 -12.49 -16.58 -22.60
C ILE A 76 -12.58 -17.22 -24.00
N ARG A 77 -11.55 -17.06 -24.83
CA ARG A 77 -11.43 -17.67 -26.17
C ARG A 77 -10.63 -18.97 -26.18
N LEU A 78 -10.15 -19.43 -25.01
CA LEU A 78 -9.51 -20.74 -24.91
C LEU A 78 -10.46 -21.85 -25.36
N ALA A 79 -9.95 -22.85 -26.07
CA ALA A 79 -10.74 -24.01 -26.47
C ALA A 79 -11.31 -24.75 -25.24
N HIS A 80 -10.51 -24.83 -24.17
CA HIS A 80 -10.90 -25.40 -22.89
C HIS A 80 -10.50 -24.46 -21.75
N LEU A 81 -11.50 -23.96 -21.02
CA LEU A 81 -11.27 -23.10 -19.86
C LEU A 81 -11.00 -23.94 -18.61
N ASN A 82 -9.81 -24.54 -18.55
CA ASN A 82 -9.29 -25.26 -17.39
C ASN A 82 -7.99 -24.63 -16.88
N GLU A 83 -7.64 -24.96 -15.65
CA GLU A 83 -6.44 -24.44 -14.96
C GLU A 83 -5.15 -24.57 -15.80
N PRO A 84 -4.78 -25.75 -16.35
CA PRO A 84 -3.54 -25.87 -17.11
C PRO A 84 -3.52 -25.08 -18.41
N SER A 85 -4.65 -24.94 -19.12
CA SER A 85 -4.71 -24.14 -20.35
C SER A 85 -4.54 -22.65 -20.04
N VAL A 86 -5.14 -22.16 -18.95
CA VAL A 86 -4.95 -20.78 -18.46
C VAL A 86 -3.49 -20.54 -18.08
N LEU A 87 -2.90 -21.42 -17.26
CA LEU A 87 -1.50 -21.29 -16.83
C LEU A 87 -0.53 -21.33 -18.02
N SER A 88 -0.73 -22.26 -18.96
CA SER A 88 0.08 -22.38 -20.17
C SER A 88 -0.02 -21.13 -21.05
N ALA A 89 -1.22 -20.59 -21.26
CA ALA A 89 -1.42 -19.38 -22.03
C ALA A 89 -0.71 -18.18 -21.39
N LEU A 90 -0.89 -17.98 -20.08
CA LEU A 90 -0.23 -16.92 -19.33
C LEU A 90 1.31 -17.07 -19.34
N ALA A 91 1.83 -18.28 -19.13
CA ALA A 91 3.26 -18.55 -19.14
C ALA A 91 3.90 -18.27 -20.51
N ARG A 92 3.26 -18.71 -21.61
CA ARG A 92 3.75 -18.45 -22.98
C ARG A 92 3.74 -16.96 -23.31
N ARG A 93 2.68 -16.25 -22.95
CA ARG A 93 2.59 -14.79 -23.13
C ARG A 93 3.67 -14.06 -22.34
N TYR A 94 3.87 -14.43 -21.08
CA TYR A 94 4.90 -13.87 -20.23
C TYR A 94 6.32 -14.11 -20.78
N ALA A 95 6.60 -15.33 -21.25
CA ALA A 95 7.87 -15.66 -21.89
C ALA A 95 8.11 -14.86 -23.18
N GLY A 96 7.06 -14.50 -23.91
CA GLY A 96 7.09 -13.61 -25.07
C GLY A 96 7.09 -12.11 -24.72
N GLY A 97 7.24 -11.72 -23.45
CA GLY A 97 7.22 -10.32 -23.00
C GLY A 97 5.82 -9.68 -22.97
N GLN A 98 4.76 -10.45 -23.19
CA GLN A 98 3.37 -9.96 -23.19
C GLN A 98 2.77 -10.13 -21.80
N ILE A 99 2.94 -9.13 -20.94
CA ILE A 99 2.52 -9.20 -19.52
C ILE A 99 1.03 -9.01 -19.28
N TYR A 100 0.30 -8.45 -20.25
CA TYR A 100 -1.13 -8.19 -20.14
C TYR A 100 -1.92 -9.25 -20.91
N THR A 101 -3.00 -9.74 -20.32
CA THR A 101 -3.91 -10.72 -20.94
C THR A 101 -5.35 -10.37 -20.58
N ASN A 102 -6.25 -10.38 -21.56
CA ASN A 102 -7.66 -10.10 -21.30
C ASN A 102 -8.37 -11.32 -20.69
N THR A 103 -9.38 -11.04 -19.88
CA THR A 103 -10.35 -12.03 -19.41
C THR A 103 -11.75 -11.44 -19.61
N GLY A 104 -12.29 -11.61 -20.81
CA GLY A 104 -13.53 -10.99 -21.24
C GLY A 104 -13.43 -9.47 -21.33
N ARG A 105 -14.57 -8.78 -21.15
CA ARG A 105 -14.70 -7.35 -21.46
C ARG A 105 -14.31 -6.37 -20.34
N GLY A 106 -14.02 -6.86 -19.14
CA GLY A 106 -13.88 -5.99 -17.95
C GLY A 106 -12.74 -6.35 -17.01
N ILE A 107 -11.98 -7.41 -17.28
CA ILE A 107 -10.88 -7.87 -16.44
C ILE A 107 -9.64 -8.02 -17.31
N ILE A 108 -8.52 -7.51 -16.80
CA ILE A 108 -7.20 -7.70 -17.39
C ILE A 108 -6.26 -8.30 -16.34
N ILE A 109 -5.55 -9.34 -16.72
CA ILE A 109 -4.50 -9.96 -15.91
C ILE A 109 -3.18 -9.30 -16.29
N ALA A 110 -2.48 -8.77 -15.29
CA ALA A 110 -1.16 -8.16 -15.43
C ALA A 110 -0.15 -8.98 -14.62
N LEU A 111 0.87 -9.52 -15.30
CA LEU A 111 1.97 -10.23 -14.65
C LEU A 111 3.15 -9.29 -14.45
N ASN A 112 3.70 -9.23 -13.24
CA ASN A 112 4.82 -8.32 -12.94
C ASN A 112 6.10 -8.82 -13.65
N PRO A 113 6.69 -8.04 -14.59
CA PRO A 113 7.90 -8.45 -15.32
C PRO A 113 9.19 -8.34 -14.49
N PHE A 114 9.16 -7.70 -13.32
CA PHE A 114 10.32 -7.35 -12.49
C PHE A 114 11.45 -6.59 -13.24
N THR A 115 11.14 -6.08 -14.43
CA THR A 115 12.06 -5.36 -15.30
C THR A 115 11.34 -4.15 -15.90
N PRO A 116 12.03 -3.02 -16.08
CA PRO A 116 11.43 -1.86 -16.73
C PRO A 116 11.05 -2.19 -18.17
N MET A 117 9.81 -1.90 -18.56
CA MET A 117 9.30 -2.06 -19.93
C MET A 117 8.79 -0.73 -20.49
N PRO A 118 9.68 0.27 -20.73
CA PRO A 118 9.27 1.62 -21.11
C PRO A 118 8.53 1.69 -22.45
N HIS A 119 8.86 0.79 -23.38
CA HIS A 119 8.23 0.68 -24.71
C HIS A 119 6.72 0.37 -24.68
N LEU A 120 6.18 -0.09 -23.54
CA LEU A 120 4.73 -0.31 -23.39
C LEU A 120 3.97 0.95 -22.95
N TYR A 121 4.68 1.98 -22.47
CA TYR A 121 4.10 3.11 -21.74
C TYR A 121 4.55 4.47 -22.29
N ASP A 122 5.10 4.48 -23.50
CA ASP A 122 5.50 5.71 -24.18
C ASP A 122 4.29 6.47 -24.77
N ALA A 123 4.55 7.64 -25.33
CA ALA A 123 3.50 8.47 -25.92
C ALA A 123 2.81 7.78 -27.11
N ALA A 124 3.53 6.97 -27.89
CA ALA A 124 2.98 6.23 -29.01
C ALA A 124 2.01 5.15 -28.54
N ALA A 125 2.32 4.45 -27.44
CA ALA A 125 1.43 3.51 -26.80
C ALA A 125 0.17 4.20 -26.26
N MET A 126 0.31 5.35 -25.59
CA MET A 126 -0.85 6.12 -25.13
C MET A 126 -1.77 6.53 -26.28
N GLU A 127 -1.21 7.07 -27.37
CA GLU A 127 -2.00 7.45 -28.55
C GLU A 127 -2.60 6.23 -29.24
N ALA A 128 -1.89 5.09 -29.31
CA ALA A 128 -2.41 3.86 -29.89
C ALA A 128 -3.67 3.36 -29.17
N TYR A 129 -3.75 3.52 -27.84
CA TYR A 129 -4.92 3.15 -27.03
C TYR A 129 -5.96 4.27 -26.90
N ARG A 130 -5.67 5.48 -27.38
CA ARG A 130 -6.63 6.58 -27.44
C ARG A 130 -7.78 6.18 -28.35
N SER A 131 -8.90 5.81 -27.75
CA SER A 131 -10.15 5.60 -28.47
C SER A 131 -10.94 6.90 -28.49
N GLU A 132 -11.73 7.14 -29.54
CA GLU A 132 -12.78 8.15 -29.52
C GLU A 132 -14.09 7.44 -29.12
N GLY A 133 -14.47 7.54 -27.85
CA GLY A 133 -15.74 7.00 -27.34
C GLY A 133 -15.68 5.62 -26.67
N ALA A 134 -16.77 5.27 -25.97
CA ALA A 134 -16.87 4.10 -25.07
C ALA A 134 -16.92 2.74 -25.80
N ALA A 135 -17.23 2.78 -27.10
CA ALA A 135 -17.33 1.62 -27.98
C ALA A 135 -16.04 1.37 -28.79
N GLY A 136 -15.04 2.25 -28.71
CA GLY A 136 -13.87 2.21 -29.58
C GLY A 136 -13.02 0.94 -29.39
N ASP A 137 -13.28 -0.05 -30.23
CA ASP A 137 -12.49 -1.24 -30.58
C ASP A 137 -11.46 -1.73 -29.55
N ALA A 138 -11.88 -1.92 -28.30
CA ALA A 138 -11.10 -2.69 -27.31
C ALA A 138 -10.88 -4.14 -27.78
N VAL A 139 -11.66 -4.60 -28.76
CA VAL A 139 -11.60 -5.95 -29.33
C VAL A 139 -10.48 -6.13 -30.36
N ALA A 140 -10.00 -5.04 -31.00
CA ALA A 140 -8.98 -5.13 -32.05
C ALA A 140 -7.54 -4.86 -31.57
N ARG A 141 -7.36 -4.35 -30.34
CA ARG A 141 -6.04 -3.98 -29.81
C ARG A 141 -5.52 -5.05 -28.84
N ALA A 142 -4.20 -5.16 -28.77
CA ALA A 142 -3.55 -6.05 -27.81
C ALA A 142 -3.98 -5.71 -26.37
N PRO A 143 -4.05 -6.69 -25.45
CA PRO A 143 -4.38 -6.44 -24.05
C PRO A 143 -3.44 -5.40 -23.42
N HIS A 144 -4.01 -4.37 -22.79
CA HIS A 144 -3.22 -3.34 -22.10
C HIS A 144 -4.03 -2.62 -21.03
N VAL A 145 -3.36 -2.12 -20.00
CA VAL A 145 -4.00 -1.36 -18.91
C VAL A 145 -4.70 -0.08 -19.43
N TYR A 146 -4.14 0.55 -20.46
CA TYR A 146 -4.73 1.73 -21.10
C TYR A 146 -6.07 1.45 -21.77
N ALA A 147 -6.30 0.23 -22.27
CA ALA A 147 -7.60 -0.13 -22.84
C ALA A 147 -8.71 -0.07 -21.78
N VAL A 148 -8.45 -0.62 -20.58
CA VAL A 148 -9.40 -0.62 -19.46
C VAL A 148 -9.63 0.82 -18.95
N ALA A 149 -8.56 1.60 -18.81
CA ALA A 149 -8.65 3.00 -18.40
C ALA A 149 -9.40 3.86 -19.43
N SER A 150 -9.18 3.65 -20.74
CA SER A 150 -9.88 4.35 -21.82
C SER A 150 -11.38 4.06 -21.78
N GLN A 151 -11.74 2.77 -21.65
CA GLN A 151 -13.13 2.37 -21.54
C GLN A 151 -13.83 3.02 -20.34
N ALA A 152 -13.18 3.04 -19.17
CA ALA A 152 -13.72 3.71 -17.98
C ALA A 152 -13.89 5.23 -18.22
N TYR A 153 -12.88 5.90 -18.78
CA TYR A 153 -12.95 7.34 -19.07
C TYR A 153 -14.12 7.69 -19.99
N TRP A 154 -14.26 6.96 -21.11
CA TRP A 154 -15.31 7.26 -22.07
C TRP A 154 -16.70 6.87 -21.60
N ARG A 155 -16.86 5.80 -20.81
CA ARG A 155 -18.14 5.49 -20.16
C ARG A 155 -18.52 6.57 -19.15
N MET A 156 -17.58 7.07 -18.38
CA MET A 156 -17.80 8.20 -17.48
C MET A 156 -18.27 9.44 -18.25
N ARG A 157 -17.60 9.78 -19.37
CA ARG A 157 -17.97 10.92 -20.23
C ARG A 157 -19.33 10.74 -20.92
N GLY A 158 -19.63 9.52 -21.39
CA GLY A 158 -20.85 9.23 -22.15
C GLY A 158 -22.09 9.07 -21.28
N GLU A 159 -21.96 8.42 -20.12
CA GLU A 159 -23.09 8.14 -19.22
C GLU A 159 -23.27 9.20 -18.12
N GLY A 160 -22.27 10.06 -17.90
CA GLY A 160 -22.27 11.04 -16.81
C GLY A 160 -22.21 10.40 -15.42
N LYS A 161 -21.75 9.15 -15.31
CA LYS A 161 -21.66 8.39 -14.05
C LYS A 161 -20.21 8.08 -13.70
N GLY A 162 -19.87 8.23 -12.41
CA GLY A 162 -18.56 7.85 -11.89
C GLY A 162 -18.22 6.39 -12.16
N GLN A 163 -16.95 6.12 -12.46
CA GLN A 163 -16.43 4.78 -12.74
C GLN A 163 -15.39 4.39 -11.71
N ALA A 164 -15.24 3.09 -11.45
CA ALA A 164 -14.27 2.57 -10.51
C ALA A 164 -13.31 1.61 -11.22
N LEU A 165 -12.01 1.82 -11.03
CA LEU A 165 -10.95 0.92 -11.47
C LEU A 165 -10.33 0.26 -10.24
N LEU A 166 -10.47 -1.06 -10.13
CA LEU A 166 -9.96 -1.83 -9.00
C LEU A 166 -8.70 -2.61 -9.42
N VAL A 167 -7.58 -2.35 -8.75
CA VAL A 167 -6.32 -3.07 -8.97
C VAL A 167 -6.08 -4.04 -7.81
N THR A 168 -6.21 -5.34 -8.07
CA THR A 168 -6.06 -6.40 -7.07
C THR A 168 -4.77 -7.19 -7.26
N GLY A 169 -4.36 -7.94 -6.23
CA GLY A 169 -3.19 -8.82 -6.30
C GLY A 169 -2.43 -8.88 -4.98
N GLU A 170 -1.58 -9.90 -4.82
CA GLU A 170 -0.73 -10.07 -3.64
C GLU A 170 0.30 -8.93 -3.49
N SER A 171 0.98 -8.87 -2.34
CA SER A 171 2.07 -7.90 -2.16
C SER A 171 3.18 -8.16 -3.17
N GLY A 172 3.66 -7.11 -3.84
CA GLY A 172 4.65 -7.22 -4.92
C GLY A 172 4.07 -7.48 -6.32
N ALA A 173 2.75 -7.67 -6.47
CA ALA A 173 2.14 -7.92 -7.79
C ALA A 173 2.12 -6.71 -8.76
N GLY A 174 2.62 -5.54 -8.35
CA GLY A 174 2.67 -4.34 -9.21
C GLY A 174 1.45 -3.42 -9.13
N LYS A 175 0.58 -3.56 -8.11
CA LYS A 175 -0.64 -2.75 -7.96
C LYS A 175 -0.39 -1.24 -8.04
N THR A 176 0.57 -0.74 -7.26
CA THR A 176 0.92 0.70 -7.19
C THR A 176 1.41 1.23 -8.53
N GLU A 177 2.25 0.48 -9.23
CA GLU A 177 2.77 0.86 -10.54
C GLU A 177 1.68 0.87 -11.61
N THR A 178 0.81 -0.13 -11.62
CA THR A 178 -0.38 -0.15 -12.48
C THR A 178 -1.29 1.06 -12.22
N SER A 179 -1.51 1.46 -10.96
CA SER A 179 -2.27 2.67 -10.64
C SER A 179 -1.60 3.94 -11.15
N LYS A 180 -0.27 4.07 -11.05
CA LYS A 180 0.49 5.21 -11.60
C LYS A 180 0.30 5.31 -13.12
N LEU A 181 0.37 4.18 -13.83
CA LEU A 181 0.16 4.11 -15.28
C LEU A 181 -1.25 4.51 -15.68
N ILE A 182 -2.28 4.04 -14.95
CA ILE A 182 -3.67 4.43 -15.17
C ILE A 182 -3.85 5.94 -15.02
N MET A 183 -3.32 6.53 -13.94
CA MET A 183 -3.45 7.97 -13.68
C MET A 183 -2.80 8.81 -14.78
N LYS A 184 -1.56 8.46 -15.18
CA LYS A 184 -0.84 9.13 -16.28
C LYS A 184 -1.65 9.09 -17.58
N TYR A 185 -2.24 7.94 -17.89
CA TYR A 185 -3.05 7.77 -19.09
C TYR A 185 -4.38 8.53 -19.05
N LEU A 186 -5.07 8.56 -17.91
CA LEU A 186 -6.29 9.36 -17.74
C LEU A 186 -6.01 10.86 -17.87
N ALA A 187 -4.86 11.34 -17.37
CA ALA A 187 -4.44 12.73 -17.56
C ALA A 187 -4.20 13.04 -19.05
N PHE A 188 -3.52 12.14 -19.76
CA PHE A 188 -3.33 12.24 -21.21
C PHE A 188 -4.66 12.35 -21.98
N LEU A 189 -5.65 11.51 -21.66
CA LEU A 189 -6.99 11.59 -22.26
C LEU A 189 -7.74 12.88 -21.95
N GLY A 190 -7.46 13.49 -20.79
CA GLY A 190 -7.99 14.78 -20.38
C GLY A 190 -7.31 15.98 -21.06
N GLY A 191 -6.43 15.76 -22.04
CA GLY A 191 -5.76 16.81 -22.80
C GLY A 191 -4.44 17.30 -22.20
N TYR A 192 -3.93 16.65 -21.14
CA TYR A 192 -2.61 16.95 -20.61
C TYR A 192 -1.52 16.39 -21.54
N LYS A 193 -0.65 17.26 -22.06
CA LYS A 193 0.57 16.86 -22.78
C LYS A 193 1.75 16.83 -21.79
N SER A 194 2.50 15.73 -21.79
CA SER A 194 3.78 15.60 -21.09
C SER A 194 4.69 16.79 -21.41
N LYS A 195 5.48 17.27 -20.43
CA LYS A 195 6.47 18.36 -20.52
C LYS A 195 7.62 18.12 -21.53
N ASP A 196 7.52 17.12 -22.40
CA ASP A 196 8.45 16.95 -23.53
C ASP A 196 8.15 17.94 -24.67
N SER A 197 7.06 18.71 -24.58
CA SER A 197 6.82 19.91 -25.40
C SER A 197 7.23 21.16 -24.63
N ASP A 198 8.34 21.75 -25.08
CA ASP A 198 8.95 23.01 -24.65
C ASP A 198 8.01 24.22 -24.87
N ASP A 199 6.97 24.35 -24.05
CA ASP A 199 6.10 25.53 -24.04
C ASP A 199 6.13 26.17 -22.64
N GLY A 200 6.68 27.38 -22.61
CA GLY A 200 7.23 28.09 -21.45
C GLY A 200 6.24 28.64 -20.44
N ASP A 201 5.16 27.93 -20.10
CA ASP A 201 4.27 28.36 -19.01
C ASP A 201 4.59 27.63 -17.69
N ALA A 202 5.51 28.22 -16.93
CA ALA A 202 5.97 27.74 -15.63
C ALA A 202 4.97 28.00 -14.49
N ALA A 203 3.67 27.76 -14.73
CA ALA A 203 2.59 28.07 -13.79
C ALA A 203 1.89 26.79 -13.28
N ARG A 204 2.20 26.40 -12.03
CA ARG A 204 1.59 25.35 -11.18
C ARG A 204 1.59 23.90 -11.77
N PRO A 205 2.16 22.89 -11.07
CA PRO A 205 2.07 21.49 -11.50
C PRO A 205 0.62 21.04 -11.68
N SER A 206 0.36 20.19 -12.68
CA SER A 206 -0.98 19.64 -12.95
C SER A 206 -1.52 18.89 -11.72
N VAL A 207 -2.85 18.69 -11.63
CA VAL A 207 -3.44 17.90 -10.53
C VAL A 207 -2.85 16.48 -10.52
N GLU A 208 -2.70 15.86 -11.69
CA GLU A 208 -2.08 14.53 -11.82
C GLU A 208 -0.63 14.54 -11.35
N GLN A 209 0.18 15.52 -11.78
CA GLN A 209 1.56 15.65 -11.34
C GLN A 209 1.64 15.81 -9.81
N ARG A 210 0.77 16.62 -9.19
CA ARG A 210 0.71 16.75 -7.72
C ARG A 210 0.32 15.45 -7.02
N VAL A 211 -0.62 14.68 -7.58
CA VAL A 211 -0.99 13.35 -7.06
C VAL A 211 0.21 12.39 -7.17
N LEU A 212 0.93 12.39 -8.29
CA LEU A 212 2.12 11.58 -8.49
C LEU A 212 3.28 12.00 -7.58
N GLU A 213 3.50 13.30 -7.40
CA GLU A 213 4.49 13.89 -6.49
C GLU A 213 4.17 13.62 -5.02
N SER A 214 2.91 13.36 -4.67
CA SER A 214 2.53 12.93 -3.32
C SER A 214 2.88 11.46 -3.02
N ASN A 215 3.12 10.63 -4.04
CA ASN A 215 3.37 9.20 -3.83
C ASN A 215 4.61 8.95 -2.97
N PRO A 216 5.79 9.56 -3.22
CA PRO A 216 6.94 9.40 -2.33
C PRO A 216 6.63 9.67 -0.85
N LEU A 217 5.74 10.62 -0.53
CA LEU A 217 5.30 10.85 0.85
C LEU A 217 4.48 9.70 1.40
N LEU A 218 3.49 9.25 0.64
CA LEU A 218 2.65 8.13 1.05
C LEU A 218 3.46 6.84 1.17
N GLU A 219 4.48 6.65 0.34
CA GLU A 219 5.40 5.52 0.41
C GLU A 219 6.32 5.64 1.63
N ALA A 220 6.92 6.80 1.89
CA ALA A 220 7.78 7.00 3.07
C ALA A 220 7.05 6.74 4.40
N PHE A 221 5.80 7.23 4.54
CA PHE A 221 5.04 7.12 5.79
C PHE A 221 4.13 5.88 5.85
N GLY A 222 3.79 5.28 4.72
CA GLY A 222 2.79 4.21 4.65
C GLY A 222 3.34 2.86 4.21
N ASN A 223 4.55 2.81 3.65
CA ASN A 223 5.18 1.57 3.21
C ASN A 223 6.28 1.12 4.18
N ALA A 224 6.53 -0.18 4.15
CA ALA A 224 7.61 -0.81 4.89
C ALA A 224 8.10 -2.07 4.14
N LYS A 225 9.33 -2.47 4.44
CA LYS A 225 9.84 -3.78 4.01
C LYS A 225 9.13 -4.89 4.75
N THR A 226 8.72 -5.91 4.00
CA THR A 226 8.19 -7.21 4.47
C THR A 226 9.05 -8.35 3.98
N VAL A 227 8.76 -9.59 4.40
CA VAL A 227 9.50 -10.77 3.88
C VAL A 227 9.32 -10.97 2.36
N ARG A 228 8.19 -10.52 1.78
CA ARG A 228 7.86 -10.75 0.36
C ARG A 228 8.17 -9.56 -0.55
N ASN A 229 8.22 -8.35 -0.01
CA ASN A 229 8.34 -7.12 -0.78
C ASN A 229 8.99 -6.04 0.09
N ASP A 230 10.04 -5.40 -0.44
CA ASP A 230 10.83 -4.37 0.24
C ASP A 230 10.12 -3.00 0.33
N ASN A 231 9.13 -2.73 -0.52
CA ASN A 231 8.32 -1.50 -0.49
C ASN A 231 6.81 -1.84 -0.47
N SER A 232 6.37 -2.56 0.57
CA SER A 232 4.97 -2.99 0.70
C SER A 232 4.11 -1.89 1.31
N SER A 233 3.07 -1.44 0.61
CA SER A 233 2.04 -0.58 1.21
C SER A 233 1.34 -1.28 2.37
N ARG A 234 1.32 -0.61 3.53
CA ARG A 234 0.70 -1.09 4.77
C ARG A 234 -0.58 -0.31 5.11
N PHE A 235 -1.21 0.25 4.08
CA PHE A 235 -2.49 0.93 4.13
C PHE A 235 -3.21 0.70 2.78
N GLY A 236 -4.54 0.73 2.81
CA GLY A 236 -5.37 0.79 1.60
C GLY A 236 -5.42 2.22 1.06
N LYS A 237 -5.32 2.37 -0.26
CA LYS A 237 -5.37 3.67 -0.94
C LYS A 237 -6.51 3.67 -1.96
N TYR A 238 -7.34 4.69 -1.90
CA TYR A 238 -8.39 4.96 -2.88
C TYR A 238 -8.22 6.39 -3.36
N ILE A 239 -8.15 6.58 -4.68
CA ILE A 239 -7.92 7.88 -5.30
C ILE A 239 -9.16 8.21 -6.12
N GLU A 240 -9.85 9.28 -5.73
CA GLU A 240 -10.91 9.90 -6.50
C GLU A 240 -10.28 10.94 -7.42
N LEU A 241 -10.56 10.83 -8.72
CA LEU A 241 -10.19 11.84 -9.72
C LEU A 241 -11.48 12.51 -10.19
N HIS A 242 -11.49 13.84 -10.15
CA HIS A 242 -12.59 14.66 -10.63
C HIS A 242 -12.26 15.18 -12.01
N PHE A 243 -13.25 15.15 -12.90
CA PHE A 243 -13.13 15.61 -14.27
C PHE A 243 -14.13 16.73 -14.53
N CYS A 244 -13.69 17.78 -15.23
CA CYS A 244 -14.59 18.84 -15.67
C CYS A 244 -15.40 18.41 -16.90
N ALA A 245 -16.36 19.24 -17.32
CA ALA A 245 -17.18 18.99 -18.51
C ALA A 245 -16.35 18.82 -19.81
N ALA A 246 -15.19 19.47 -19.91
CA ALA A 246 -14.26 19.31 -21.03
C ALA A 246 -13.55 17.95 -21.03
N GLY A 247 -13.47 17.28 -19.87
CA GLY A 247 -12.80 15.98 -19.69
C GLY A 247 -11.41 16.03 -19.09
N SER A 248 -10.90 17.22 -18.77
CA SER A 248 -9.63 17.34 -18.07
C SER A 248 -9.81 17.06 -16.58
N ILE A 249 -8.77 16.57 -15.92
CA ILE A 249 -8.76 16.38 -14.48
C ILE A 249 -8.82 17.76 -13.80
N SER A 250 -9.86 18.02 -13.02
CA SER A 250 -10.07 19.28 -12.29
C SER A 250 -9.61 19.21 -10.84
N GLY A 251 -9.57 18.01 -10.25
CA GLY A 251 -9.16 17.81 -8.86
C GLY A 251 -8.97 16.33 -8.52
N ALA A 252 -8.41 16.07 -7.35
CA ALA A 252 -8.30 14.72 -6.81
C ALA A 252 -8.55 14.69 -5.31
N ARG A 253 -8.89 13.50 -4.79
CA ARG A 253 -8.93 13.21 -3.36
C ARG A 253 -8.39 11.82 -3.08
N ILE A 254 -7.49 11.72 -2.13
CA ILE A 254 -6.89 10.48 -1.66
C ILE A 254 -7.54 10.12 -0.33
N HIS A 255 -8.14 8.94 -0.29
CA HIS A 255 -8.62 8.29 0.91
C HIS A 255 -7.67 7.17 1.30
N THR A 256 -7.34 7.11 2.58
CA THR A 256 -6.49 6.06 3.13
C THR A 256 -7.25 5.26 4.17
N TYR A 257 -7.06 3.95 4.16
CA TYR A 257 -7.75 3.03 5.06
C TYR A 257 -6.76 2.08 5.72
N LEU A 258 -7.06 1.66 6.96
CA LEU A 258 -6.41 0.53 7.63
C LEU A 258 -4.88 0.58 7.62
N LEU A 259 -4.29 1.72 8.00
CA LEU A 259 -2.85 1.77 8.28
C LEU A 259 -2.49 0.72 9.34
N GLU A 260 -1.48 -0.11 9.08
CA GLU A 260 -1.00 -1.17 9.98
C GLU A 260 -0.32 -0.57 11.22
N ARG A 261 -1.14 -0.11 12.14
CA ARG A 261 -0.74 0.50 13.41
C ARG A 261 0.18 -0.39 14.25
N SER A 262 -0.09 -1.69 14.29
CA SER A 262 0.68 -2.67 15.08
C SER A 262 2.17 -2.70 14.74
N ARG A 263 2.53 -2.50 13.45
CA ARG A 263 3.91 -2.53 12.96
C ARG A 263 4.83 -1.55 13.68
N LEU A 264 4.28 -0.42 14.11
CA LEU A 264 5.09 0.65 14.68
C LEU A 264 5.83 0.20 15.95
N VAL A 265 5.20 -0.60 16.80
CA VAL A 265 5.79 -1.05 18.07
C VAL A 265 6.33 -2.48 18.00
N ALA A 266 5.79 -3.30 17.10
CA ALA A 266 6.12 -4.71 16.99
C ALA A 266 6.18 -5.13 15.50
N PRO A 267 7.21 -4.71 14.75
CA PRO A 267 7.44 -5.23 13.41
C PRO A 267 7.86 -6.70 13.47
N SER A 268 7.44 -7.50 12.47
CA SER A 268 7.80 -8.91 12.38
C SER A 268 9.31 -9.10 12.16
N LYS A 269 9.87 -10.21 12.65
CA LYS A 269 11.30 -10.52 12.48
C LYS A 269 11.69 -10.55 11.01
N GLY A 270 12.80 -9.89 10.66
CA GLY A 270 13.30 -9.78 9.29
C GLY A 270 12.64 -8.65 8.48
N GLU A 271 11.66 -7.95 9.04
CA GLU A 271 10.98 -6.82 8.41
C GLU A 271 11.52 -5.46 8.87
N ARG A 272 11.09 -4.36 8.22
CA ARG A 272 11.34 -3.00 8.71
C ARG A 272 10.07 -2.38 9.30
N ASN A 273 10.26 -1.34 10.11
CA ASN A 273 9.22 -0.35 10.37
C ASN A 273 8.99 0.54 9.13
N TYR A 274 8.14 1.58 9.24
CA TYR A 274 7.92 2.52 8.14
C TYR A 274 9.21 3.20 7.67
N HIS A 275 9.36 3.38 6.35
CA HIS A 275 10.59 3.88 5.74
C HIS A 275 11.03 5.23 6.29
N ILE A 276 10.09 6.11 6.63
CA ILE A 276 10.37 7.46 7.13
C ILE A 276 11.29 7.48 8.36
N PHE A 277 11.24 6.47 9.24
CA PHE A 277 12.13 6.41 10.40
C PHE A 277 13.59 6.13 9.99
N TYR A 278 13.80 5.26 9.01
CA TYR A 278 15.12 4.94 8.48
C TYR A 278 15.65 6.12 7.66
N GLN A 279 14.80 6.73 6.83
CA GLN A 279 15.13 7.95 6.08
C GLN A 279 15.55 9.09 7.00
N LEU A 280 14.79 9.36 8.08
CA LEU A 280 15.12 10.39 9.06
C LEU A 280 16.47 10.12 9.74
N LEU A 281 16.69 8.89 10.22
CA LEU A 281 17.93 8.51 10.92
C LEU A 281 19.14 8.46 9.98
N ALA A 282 18.96 8.18 8.69
CA ALA A 282 20.05 8.20 7.72
C ALA A 282 20.36 9.62 7.22
N GLY A 283 19.33 10.38 6.85
CA GLY A 283 19.46 11.66 6.14
C GLY A 283 19.48 12.92 7.00
N ALA A 284 19.24 12.84 8.32
CA ALA A 284 19.32 14.03 9.18
C ALA A 284 20.74 14.61 9.24
N THR A 285 20.85 15.93 9.13
CA THR A 285 22.10 16.70 9.32
C THR A 285 22.59 16.63 10.77
N ARG A 286 23.83 17.06 11.04
CA ARG A 286 24.38 17.07 12.40
C ARG A 286 23.59 18.00 13.32
N GLU A 287 23.19 19.15 12.80
CA GLU A 287 22.39 20.16 13.49
C GLU A 287 21.00 19.63 13.80
N GLU A 288 20.36 18.96 12.83
CA GLU A 288 19.06 18.30 13.03
C GLU A 288 19.12 17.18 14.07
N ARG A 289 20.15 16.32 14.01
CA ARG A 289 20.34 15.27 15.03
C ARG A 289 20.49 15.85 16.42
N SER A 290 21.25 16.94 16.57
CA SER A 290 21.40 17.62 17.85
C SER A 290 20.07 18.22 18.33
N ARG A 291 19.31 18.87 17.44
CA ARG A 291 18.01 19.49 17.78
C ARG A 291 16.94 18.46 18.16
N TRP A 292 16.91 17.33 17.47
CA TRP A 292 15.93 16.26 17.68
C TRP A 292 16.42 15.14 18.61
N ALA A 293 17.61 15.32 19.19
CA ALA A 293 18.29 14.33 20.03
C ALA A 293 18.36 12.93 19.40
N LEU A 294 18.52 12.83 18.07
CA LEU A 294 18.52 11.55 17.37
C LEU A 294 19.77 10.74 17.66
N GLY A 295 19.61 9.42 17.73
CA GLY A 295 20.72 8.48 17.80
C GLY A 295 21.59 8.49 16.53
N ALA A 296 22.80 7.93 16.66
CA ALA A 296 23.79 7.93 15.57
C ALA A 296 23.37 7.10 14.35
N SER A 297 22.50 6.10 14.53
CA SER A 297 22.05 5.21 13.45
C SER A 297 20.68 4.60 13.73
N ALA A 298 20.13 3.88 12.75
CA ALA A 298 18.90 3.10 12.90
C ALA A 298 18.95 2.06 14.04
N ALA A 299 20.15 1.62 14.46
CA ALA A 299 20.31 0.68 15.57
C ALA A 299 20.10 1.33 16.96
N ALA A 300 20.17 2.66 17.05
CA ALA A 300 20.12 3.37 18.33
C ALA A 300 18.71 3.45 18.94
N HIS A 301 17.68 3.18 18.15
CA HIS A 301 16.28 3.30 18.57
C HIS A 301 15.57 1.95 18.43
N ARG A 302 14.77 1.59 19.44
CA ARG A 302 14.05 0.32 19.51
C ARG A 302 13.09 0.14 18.34
N LEU A 303 12.38 1.19 17.93
CA LEU A 303 11.36 1.10 16.87
C LEU A 303 11.95 0.67 15.51
N THR A 304 13.21 0.99 15.25
CA THR A 304 13.92 0.63 14.01
C THR A 304 14.79 -0.61 14.16
N ALA A 305 15.29 -0.89 15.37
CA ALA A 305 16.15 -2.05 15.64
C ALA A 305 15.39 -3.37 15.89
N ALA A 306 14.17 -3.33 16.43
CA ALA A 306 13.49 -4.52 16.98
C ALA A 306 13.30 -5.70 16.00
N ALA A 307 13.14 -5.44 14.70
CA ALA A 307 12.94 -6.50 13.70
C ALA A 307 14.24 -7.01 13.04
N GLY A 308 15.40 -6.39 13.35
CA GLY A 308 16.71 -6.84 12.89
C GLY A 308 17.05 -6.52 11.43
N CYS A 309 16.22 -5.75 10.71
CA CYS A 309 16.51 -5.28 9.35
C CYS A 309 16.81 -3.78 9.36
N LEU A 310 18.09 -3.40 9.35
CA LEU A 310 18.53 -2.00 9.44
C LEU A 310 18.83 -1.36 8.09
N ALA A 311 19.24 -2.14 7.09
CA ALA A 311 19.61 -1.71 5.73
C ALA A 311 18.83 -2.53 4.69
N LEU A 312 18.55 -1.96 3.51
CA LEU A 312 18.05 -2.69 2.35
C LEU A 312 19.09 -2.63 1.22
N PRO A 313 19.32 -3.75 0.50
CA PRO A 313 20.19 -3.74 -0.67
C PRO A 313 19.69 -2.75 -1.73
N GLY A 314 20.57 -1.86 -2.21
CA GLY A 314 20.26 -0.92 -3.29
C GLY A 314 19.38 0.27 -2.91
N VAL A 315 19.03 0.44 -1.63
CA VAL A 315 18.24 1.58 -1.14
C VAL A 315 19.16 2.54 -0.38
N ASP A 316 19.09 3.83 -0.73
CA ASP A 316 19.77 4.92 -0.03
C ASP A 316 18.75 5.72 0.77
N ASP A 317 18.56 5.33 2.04
CA ASP A 317 17.59 5.96 2.94
C ASP A 317 17.87 7.48 3.12
N ALA A 318 19.14 7.93 3.02
CA ALA A 318 19.48 9.35 3.15
C ALA A 318 19.07 10.15 1.92
N ARG A 319 19.31 9.61 0.72
CA ARG A 319 18.81 10.18 -0.54
C ARG A 319 17.29 10.18 -0.58
N ASP A 320 16.65 9.12 -0.10
CA ASP A 320 15.20 9.03 -0.07
C ASP A 320 14.58 10.09 0.86
N LEU A 321 15.25 10.47 1.96
CA LEU A 321 14.81 11.60 2.78
C LEU A 321 14.76 12.91 1.98
N LEU A 322 15.71 13.14 1.07
CA LEU A 322 15.72 14.33 0.20
C LEU A 322 14.52 14.31 -0.75
N VAL A 323 14.21 13.15 -1.34
CA VAL A 323 13.01 12.95 -2.18
C VAL A 323 11.74 13.21 -1.37
N THR A 324 11.65 12.68 -0.16
CA THR A 324 10.53 12.90 0.76
C THR A 324 10.38 14.39 1.08
N ARG A 325 11.45 15.12 1.40
CA ARG A 325 11.40 16.57 1.65
C ARG A 325 10.99 17.37 0.42
N HIS A 326 11.45 16.96 -0.76
CA HIS A 326 11.03 17.58 -2.01
C HIS A 326 9.53 17.39 -2.23
N ALA A 327 9.02 16.18 -2.05
CA ALA A 327 7.59 15.89 -2.13
C ALA A 327 6.77 16.66 -1.09
N MET A 328 7.28 16.85 0.14
CA MET A 328 6.65 17.71 1.16
C MET A 328 6.48 19.14 0.64
N ARG A 329 7.52 19.71 0.03
CA ARG A 329 7.46 21.06 -0.56
C ARG A 329 6.48 21.13 -1.73
N ALA A 330 6.46 20.10 -2.58
CA ALA A 330 5.56 20.03 -3.74
C ALA A 330 4.07 20.06 -3.32
N VAL A 331 3.72 19.42 -2.21
CA VAL A 331 2.36 19.46 -1.64
C VAL A 331 2.14 20.62 -0.65
N GLY A 332 3.04 21.60 -0.62
CA GLY A 332 2.87 22.85 0.14
C GLY A 332 3.27 22.81 1.61
N LEU A 333 3.98 21.77 2.07
CA LEU A 333 4.52 21.75 3.44
C LEU A 333 5.82 22.57 3.48
N GLY A 334 5.71 23.76 4.08
CA GLY A 334 6.84 24.66 4.32
C GLY A 334 7.84 24.13 5.35
N ALA A 335 8.97 24.83 5.50
CA ALA A 335 10.06 24.40 6.39
C ALA A 335 9.59 24.18 7.84
N ASP A 336 8.75 25.07 8.37
CA ASP A 336 8.24 24.97 9.74
C ASP A 336 7.31 23.76 9.94
N GLU A 337 6.49 23.42 8.95
CA GLU A 337 5.63 22.23 9.01
C GLU A 337 6.46 20.95 8.93
N GLN A 338 7.50 20.94 8.08
CA GLN A 338 8.44 19.82 8.00
C GLN A 338 9.20 19.63 9.33
N GLU A 339 9.70 20.72 9.93
CA GLU A 339 10.39 20.70 11.21
C GLU A 339 9.50 20.10 12.31
N ARG A 340 8.24 20.54 12.40
CA ARG A 340 7.27 19.99 13.37
C ARG A 340 6.99 18.51 13.13
N LEU A 341 6.83 18.12 11.87
CA LEU A 341 6.62 16.73 11.50
C LEU A 341 7.81 15.85 11.92
N PHE A 342 9.04 16.27 11.62
CA PHE A 342 10.24 15.52 11.98
C PHE A 342 10.48 15.50 13.50
N SER A 343 10.11 16.57 14.21
CA SER A 343 10.08 16.59 15.67
C SER A 343 9.14 15.53 16.25
N ILE A 344 7.92 15.40 15.70
CA ILE A 344 6.97 14.36 16.14
C ILE A 344 7.51 12.95 15.87
N LEU A 345 8.10 12.70 14.70
CA LEU A 345 8.72 11.41 14.38
C LEU A 345 9.88 11.08 15.33
N SER A 346 10.70 12.07 15.65
CA SER A 346 11.81 11.93 16.59
C SER A 346 11.29 11.65 18.01
N ALA A 347 10.21 12.31 18.43
CA ALA A 347 9.56 12.04 19.69
C ALA A 347 9.01 10.59 19.77
N LEU A 348 8.51 10.05 18.65
CA LEU A 348 8.06 8.65 18.59
C LEU A 348 9.22 7.66 18.78
N LEU A 349 10.37 7.93 18.15
CA LEU A 349 11.59 7.13 18.35
C LEU A 349 11.99 7.10 19.82
N HIS A 350 12.07 8.28 20.45
CA HIS A 350 12.38 8.43 21.88
C HIS A 350 11.36 7.78 22.81
N LEU A 351 10.06 7.95 22.52
CA LEU A 351 9.01 7.25 23.27
C LEU A 351 9.18 5.73 23.16
N GLY A 352 9.60 5.22 22.01
CA GLY A 352 9.93 3.81 21.82
C GLY A 352 11.07 3.33 22.73
N ASP A 353 12.00 4.18 23.12
CA ASP A 353 13.16 3.79 23.92
C ASP A 353 12.92 3.85 25.43
N VAL A 354 11.79 4.41 25.88
CA VAL A 354 11.46 4.49 27.31
C VAL A 354 11.20 3.09 27.87
N SER A 355 12.11 2.56 28.69
CA SER A 355 11.91 1.35 29.49
C SER A 355 11.38 1.68 30.89
N PHE A 356 10.75 0.68 31.54
CA PHE A 356 10.20 0.80 32.88
C PHE A 356 10.75 -0.32 33.74
N ASP A 357 11.32 0.05 34.88
CA ASP A 357 11.85 -0.87 35.87
C ASP A 357 10.89 -0.97 37.06
N PRO A 358 10.80 -2.13 37.74
CA PRO A 358 10.09 -2.23 39.01
C PRO A 358 10.64 -1.22 40.03
N CYS A 359 9.76 -0.71 40.88
CA CYS A 359 10.14 0.27 41.88
C CYS A 359 11.11 -0.35 42.91
N PRO A 360 12.26 0.29 43.23
CA PRO A 360 13.27 -0.31 44.13
C PRO A 360 12.77 -0.55 45.56
N ASP A 361 11.73 0.18 45.97
CA ASP A 361 11.06 0.10 47.26
C ASP A 361 10.03 -1.04 47.36
N GLY A 362 9.86 -1.83 46.30
CA GLY A 362 8.94 -2.98 46.29
C GLY A 362 7.46 -2.62 46.18
N GLY A 363 7.14 -1.35 45.88
CA GLY A 363 5.76 -0.92 45.64
C GLY A 363 5.19 -1.41 44.30
N ASP A 364 3.85 -1.36 44.15
CA ASP A 364 3.11 -1.79 42.94
C ASP A 364 3.36 -0.92 41.68
N GLY A 365 4.28 0.05 41.75
CA GLY A 365 4.60 1.01 40.69
C GLY A 365 5.79 0.63 39.82
N CYS A 366 6.20 1.58 38.97
CA CYS A 366 7.42 1.47 38.17
C CYS A 366 8.17 2.81 38.14
N ALA A 367 9.47 2.72 37.87
CA ALA A 367 10.35 3.86 37.68
C ALA A 367 10.87 3.91 36.24
N VAL A 368 11.11 5.13 35.75
CA VAL A 368 11.83 5.37 34.49
C VAL A 368 13.24 5.78 34.87
N GLY A 369 14.18 4.84 34.81
CA GLY A 369 15.57 5.04 35.23
C GLY A 369 16.56 5.14 34.06
N GLY A 370 17.78 5.60 34.38
CA GLY A 370 18.93 5.52 33.45
C GLY A 370 18.69 6.20 32.08
N PRO A 371 19.10 5.55 30.97
CA PRO A 371 18.92 6.10 29.62
C PRO A 371 17.46 6.38 29.24
N ALA A 372 16.49 5.63 29.78
CA ALA A 372 15.08 5.81 29.49
C ALA A 372 14.52 7.15 29.99
N ALA A 373 15.09 7.69 31.08
CA ALA A 373 14.72 9.01 31.58
C ALA A 373 15.14 10.13 30.62
N ALA A 374 16.31 9.98 29.98
CA ALA A 374 16.78 10.90 28.96
C ALA A 374 15.90 10.85 27.70
N SER A 375 15.54 9.65 27.23
CA SER A 375 14.60 9.48 26.10
C SER A 375 13.22 10.06 26.42
N LEU A 376 12.71 9.88 27.64
CA LEU A 376 11.43 10.47 28.06
C LEU A 376 11.49 12.00 28.07
N ALA A 377 12.58 12.57 28.59
CA ALA A 377 12.78 14.02 28.60
C ALA A 377 12.90 14.59 27.18
N ALA A 378 13.62 13.91 26.29
CA ALA A 378 13.72 14.28 24.87
C ALA A 378 12.35 14.24 24.18
N ALA A 379 11.60 13.14 24.35
CA ALA A 379 10.24 13.03 23.82
C ALA A 379 9.31 14.14 24.35
N ALA A 380 9.40 14.46 25.65
CA ALA A 380 8.60 15.53 26.24
C ALA A 380 8.92 16.91 25.64
N GLY A 381 10.21 17.22 25.48
CA GLY A 381 10.67 18.46 24.87
C GLY A 381 10.20 18.62 23.42
N LEU A 382 10.33 17.56 22.61
CA LEU A 382 9.89 17.55 21.22
C LEU A 382 8.37 17.67 21.05
N LEU A 383 7.61 17.10 21.99
CA LEU A 383 6.15 17.18 22.03
C LEU A 383 5.63 18.48 22.70
N GLY A 384 6.52 19.34 23.19
CA GLY A 384 6.14 20.56 23.90
C GLY A 384 5.34 20.30 25.18
N CYS A 385 5.61 19.20 25.88
CA CYS A 385 4.95 18.86 27.14
C CYS A 385 5.96 18.71 28.29
N GLY A 386 5.50 18.88 29.53
CA GLY A 386 6.37 18.74 30.70
C GLY A 386 6.78 17.28 30.92
N ALA A 387 8.08 17.02 31.12
CA ALA A 387 8.60 15.67 31.37
C ALA A 387 7.89 14.97 32.54
N ALA A 388 7.66 15.66 33.66
CA ALA A 388 6.93 15.12 34.80
C ALA A 388 5.47 14.74 34.46
N ALA A 389 4.81 15.51 33.59
CA ALA A 389 3.47 15.21 33.13
C ALA A 389 3.45 13.99 32.21
N LEU A 390 4.45 13.87 31.32
CA LEU A 390 4.60 12.70 30.45
C LEU A 390 4.92 11.44 31.26
N THR A 391 5.84 11.51 32.23
CA THR A 391 6.14 10.41 33.17
C THR A 391 4.88 9.96 33.87
N LYS A 392 4.15 10.88 34.51
CA LYS A 392 2.89 10.55 35.19
C LYS A 392 1.88 9.90 34.24
N ALA A 393 1.78 10.38 33.01
CA ALA A 393 0.86 9.84 32.01
C ALA A 393 1.18 8.39 31.59
N VAL A 394 2.46 7.99 31.62
CA VAL A 394 2.87 6.61 31.25
C VAL A 394 3.00 5.67 32.46
N THR A 395 3.22 6.19 33.67
CA THR A 395 3.39 5.39 34.90
C THR A 395 2.16 5.31 35.80
N THR A 396 1.08 6.06 35.51
CA THR A 396 -0.14 6.07 36.33
C THR A 396 -1.40 5.89 35.49
N ARG A 397 -2.45 5.38 36.13
CA ARG A 397 -3.79 5.25 35.54
C ARG A 397 -4.79 6.07 36.34
N THR A 398 -5.51 6.96 35.66
CA THR A 398 -6.63 7.70 36.24
C THR A 398 -7.95 7.03 35.90
N ARG A 399 -8.75 6.69 36.92
CA ARG A 399 -10.12 6.19 36.79
C ARG A 399 -11.07 7.30 37.27
N VAL A 400 -12.02 7.70 36.44
CA VAL A 400 -13.05 8.68 36.83
C VAL A 400 -14.20 7.91 37.48
N THR A 401 -14.46 8.16 38.75
CA THR A 401 -15.62 7.66 39.48
C THR A 401 -16.59 8.82 39.79
N PRO A 402 -17.84 8.55 40.19
CA PRO A 402 -18.77 9.59 40.63
C PRO A 402 -18.23 10.47 41.76
N ASP A 403 -17.38 9.91 42.61
CA ASP A 403 -16.73 10.60 43.75
C ASP A 403 -15.44 11.34 43.37
N GLY A 404 -15.04 11.31 42.09
CA GLY A 404 -13.87 12.02 41.56
C GLY A 404 -12.82 11.15 40.87
N PRO A 405 -11.71 11.73 40.41
CA PRO A 405 -10.64 11.00 39.75
C PRO A 405 -9.72 10.27 40.74
N ILE A 406 -9.65 8.94 40.64
CA ILE A 406 -8.70 8.11 41.39
C ILE A 406 -7.47 7.85 40.53
N VAL A 407 -6.28 8.19 41.02
CA VAL A 407 -4.99 7.94 40.33
C VAL A 407 -4.27 6.80 41.02
N SER A 408 -4.00 5.72 40.30
CA SER A 408 -3.25 4.55 40.80
C SER A 408 -1.94 4.35 40.02
N PRO A 409 -0.83 3.93 40.66
CA PRO A 409 0.40 3.58 39.95
C PRO A 409 0.21 2.36 39.04
N LEU A 410 1.09 2.22 38.05
CA LEU A 410 1.16 1.08 37.14
C LEU A 410 2.48 0.33 37.34
N GLY A 411 2.42 -1.01 37.38
CA GLY A 411 3.61 -1.85 37.30
C GLY A 411 4.27 -1.78 35.92
N ALA A 412 5.54 -2.18 35.83
CA ALA A 412 6.38 -2.00 34.63
C ALA A 412 5.76 -2.51 33.32
N LYS A 413 5.14 -3.71 33.33
CA LYS A 413 4.47 -4.26 32.14
C LYS A 413 3.29 -3.38 31.69
N ALA A 414 2.44 -2.97 32.63
CA ALA A 414 1.27 -2.14 32.33
C ALA A 414 1.67 -0.70 31.92
N ALA A 415 2.79 -0.19 32.43
CA ALA A 415 3.39 1.07 32.00
C ALA A 415 3.98 0.96 30.58
N ALA A 416 4.64 -0.15 30.24
CA ALA A 416 5.09 -0.42 28.88
C ALA A 416 3.90 -0.50 27.89
N GLU A 417 2.85 -1.22 28.28
CA GLU A 417 1.59 -1.25 27.53
C GLU A 417 0.97 0.15 27.43
N THR A 418 1.05 0.98 28.48
CA THR A 418 0.51 2.35 28.47
C THR A 418 1.36 3.32 27.66
N ARG A 419 2.69 3.27 27.69
CA ARG A 419 3.58 3.97 26.75
C ARG A 419 3.25 3.56 25.33
N ASP A 420 3.01 2.26 25.13
CA ASP A 420 2.59 1.73 23.86
C ASP A 420 1.11 2.02 23.58
N ALA A 421 0.29 2.57 24.52
CA ALA A 421 -1.20 2.82 24.52
C ALA A 421 -1.74 4.22 24.88
N LEU A 422 -0.90 5.21 25.15
CA LEU A 422 -1.25 6.60 25.39
C LEU A 422 -1.91 7.30 24.17
N SER A 423 -3.19 7.03 23.96
CA SER A 423 -4.05 7.65 22.94
C SER A 423 -4.33 9.15 23.17
N LYS A 424 -3.97 9.70 24.34
CA LYS A 424 -4.33 11.05 24.80
C LYS A 424 -3.20 12.09 24.71
N ALA A 425 -2.18 11.88 23.88
CA ALA A 425 -1.33 12.98 23.44
C ALA A 425 -2.07 13.86 22.41
N ALA A 426 -3.21 14.44 22.81
CA ALA A 426 -3.93 15.47 22.08
C ALA A 426 -3.06 16.71 21.79
N ARG A 427 -1.87 16.82 22.41
CA ARG A 427 -0.87 17.84 22.08
C ARG A 427 -0.07 17.59 20.81
N ALA A 428 0.18 16.33 20.41
CA ALA A 428 0.91 16.08 19.15
C ALA A 428 0.12 16.57 17.92
N ALA A 429 -1.20 16.40 17.95
CA ALA A 429 -2.11 16.96 16.95
C ALA A 429 -2.30 18.49 17.08
N ALA A 430 -2.01 19.07 18.24
CA ALA A 430 -2.04 20.53 18.45
C ALA A 430 -0.73 21.22 18.05
N LEU A 431 0.37 20.47 17.89
CA LEU A 431 1.61 20.98 17.31
C LEU A 431 1.47 21.20 15.80
N LEU A 432 0.66 20.39 15.12
CA LEU A 432 0.38 20.57 13.70
C LEU A 432 -0.77 21.58 13.54
N PRO A 433 -0.64 22.59 12.66
CA PRO A 433 -1.76 23.48 12.38
C PRO A 433 -2.97 22.64 11.89
N PRO A 434 -4.20 22.99 12.29
CA PRO A 434 -5.37 22.32 11.75
C PRO A 434 -5.37 22.49 10.22
N PRO A 435 -5.77 21.44 9.46
CA PRO A 435 -5.99 21.58 8.03
C PRO A 435 -6.93 22.76 7.80
N LEU A 436 -6.67 23.58 6.76
CA LEU A 436 -7.45 24.79 6.53
C LEU A 436 -8.94 24.41 6.41
N PRO A 437 -9.85 25.05 7.19
CA PRO A 437 -11.27 24.83 6.98
C PRO A 437 -11.61 25.29 5.56
N ARG A 438 -12.23 24.41 4.77
CA ARG A 438 -12.78 24.82 3.47
C ARG A 438 -13.79 25.94 3.72
N PHE A 439 -13.60 27.07 3.06
CA PHE A 439 -14.65 28.06 2.90
C PHE A 439 -15.82 27.44 2.13
N GLY A 440 -16.98 27.40 2.77
CA GLY A 440 -18.31 27.41 2.13
C GLY A 440 -18.75 26.18 1.33
N GLY A 441 -19.41 25.25 2.00
CA GLY A 441 -20.58 24.53 1.46
C GLY A 441 -21.65 24.53 2.56
N PRO A 442 -22.96 24.70 2.25
CA PRO A 442 -23.96 24.81 3.31
C PRO A 442 -23.92 23.54 4.17
N PRO A 443 -24.06 23.65 5.50
CA PRO A 443 -24.20 22.48 6.34
C PRO A 443 -25.42 21.72 5.82
N ALA A 444 -25.23 20.42 5.51
CA ALA A 444 -26.36 19.53 5.28
C ALA A 444 -27.34 19.76 6.43
N ALA A 445 -28.58 20.13 6.10
CA ALA A 445 -29.61 20.44 7.06
C ALA A 445 -29.61 19.37 8.15
N ALA A 446 -29.32 19.78 9.37
CA ALA A 446 -29.35 18.89 10.51
C ALA A 446 -30.78 18.34 10.62
N ASP A 447 -30.95 17.05 10.33
CA ASP A 447 -32.17 16.33 10.65
C ASP A 447 -32.45 16.52 12.16
N PRO A 448 -33.53 17.21 12.55
CA PRO A 448 -33.80 17.55 13.95
C PRO A 448 -34.09 16.33 14.83
N ARG A 449 -34.12 15.11 14.28
CA ARG A 449 -34.37 13.87 15.02
C ARG A 449 -33.10 13.16 15.52
N ARG A 450 -31.91 13.73 15.31
CA ARG A 450 -30.62 13.14 15.74
C ARG A 450 -29.92 13.89 16.87
N ARG A 451 -30.67 14.53 17.77
CA ARG A 451 -30.14 14.96 19.07
C ARG A 451 -31.03 14.47 20.19
N GLU A 452 -30.63 13.34 20.78
CA GLU A 452 -30.51 13.09 22.22
C GLU A 452 -30.42 11.57 22.47
N GLY A 453 -29.47 11.17 23.32
CA GLY A 453 -29.48 9.83 23.91
C GLY A 453 -28.66 8.74 23.23
N VAL A 454 -27.36 8.94 23.01
CA VAL A 454 -26.41 7.82 23.13
C VAL A 454 -25.17 8.31 23.86
N ILE A 455 -25.25 8.29 25.20
CA ILE A 455 -24.06 8.07 26.02
C ILE A 455 -23.50 6.74 25.53
N GLN A 456 -22.40 6.77 24.78
CA GLN A 456 -21.65 5.55 24.50
C GLN A 456 -21.17 5.03 25.85
N GLN A 457 -21.94 4.09 26.41
CA GLN A 457 -21.40 3.14 27.37
C GLN A 457 -20.18 2.52 26.70
N THR A 458 -19.00 2.84 27.23
CA THR A 458 -17.78 2.10 26.91
C THR A 458 -18.09 0.61 27.11
N PRO A 459 -17.97 -0.24 26.08
CA PRO A 459 -18.16 -1.66 26.27
C PRO A 459 -17.15 -2.14 27.30
N ARG A 460 -17.63 -2.81 28.36
CA ARG A 460 -16.77 -3.57 29.27
C ARG A 460 -15.97 -4.55 28.42
N GLY A 461 -14.68 -4.28 28.23
CA GLY A 461 -13.78 -5.09 27.40
C GLY A 461 -13.02 -4.35 26.29
N ALA A 462 -13.09 -3.02 26.19
CA ALA A 462 -12.28 -2.27 25.22
C ALA A 462 -10.77 -2.52 25.44
N ARG A 463 -10.15 -3.29 24.54
CA ARG A 463 -8.68 -3.47 24.47
C ARG A 463 -8.01 -2.10 24.41
N ALA A 464 -6.99 -1.91 25.23
CA ALA A 464 -6.16 -0.71 25.23
C ALA A 464 -5.61 -0.46 23.81
N VAL A 465 -5.84 0.73 23.27
CA VAL A 465 -5.41 1.13 21.91
C VAL A 465 -4.12 1.93 22.01
N ASN A 466 -3.16 1.57 21.16
CA ASN A 466 -1.73 1.84 21.26
C ASN A 466 -1.27 3.33 20.97
N ALA A 467 -0.44 4.01 21.79
CA ALA A 467 0.02 5.42 21.74
C ALA A 467 0.86 5.81 20.55
N PRO A 468 2.03 5.19 20.32
CA PRO A 468 2.86 5.56 19.19
C PRO A 468 2.02 5.36 17.94
N GLN A 469 1.20 4.31 17.94
CA GLN A 469 0.30 3.96 16.84
C GLN A 469 -0.79 5.00 16.61
N VAL A 470 -1.38 5.58 17.66
CA VAL A 470 -2.38 6.65 17.55
C VAL A 470 -1.75 7.96 17.09
N ILE A 471 -0.61 8.35 17.65
CA ILE A 471 0.10 9.57 17.25
C ILE A 471 0.53 9.44 15.77
N TYR A 472 1.14 8.32 15.39
CA TYR A 472 1.57 8.07 14.03
C TYR A 472 0.39 8.00 13.06
N ALA A 473 -0.71 7.32 13.43
CA ALA A 473 -1.90 7.29 12.60
C ALA A 473 -2.50 8.69 12.40
N ARG A 474 -2.58 9.52 13.46
CA ARG A 474 -3.04 10.91 13.34
C ARG A 474 -2.10 11.76 12.50
N LEU A 475 -0.79 11.56 12.62
CA LEU A 475 0.21 12.22 11.79
C LEU A 475 0.03 11.84 10.32
N PHE A 476 -0.20 10.56 10.05
CA PHE A 476 -0.48 10.05 8.70
C PHE A 476 -1.79 10.62 8.15
N ASP A 477 -2.88 10.61 8.94
CA ASP A 477 -4.17 11.19 8.54
C ASP A 477 -4.04 12.70 8.27
N TRP A 478 -3.27 13.42 9.09
CA TRP A 478 -2.97 14.85 8.88
C TRP A 478 -2.16 15.07 7.59
N LEU A 479 -1.14 14.24 7.33
CA LEU A 479 -0.36 14.31 6.11
C LEU A 479 -1.24 14.08 4.87
N VAL A 480 -2.13 13.09 4.91
CA VAL A 480 -3.11 12.82 3.84
C VAL A 480 -4.06 14.01 3.65
N ALA A 481 -4.52 14.65 4.73
CA ALA A 481 -5.33 15.85 4.65
C ALA A 481 -4.59 17.00 3.95
N ARG A 482 -3.31 17.22 4.27
CA ARG A 482 -2.48 18.24 3.60
C ARG A 482 -2.25 17.92 2.12
N ILE A 483 -2.02 16.65 1.79
CA ILE A 483 -1.96 16.22 0.38
C ILE A 483 -3.27 16.53 -0.33
N ASN A 484 -4.42 16.24 0.29
CA ASN A 484 -5.75 16.55 -0.27
C ASN A 484 -6.02 18.04 -0.43
N GLU A 485 -5.47 18.90 0.41
CA GLU A 485 -5.50 20.36 0.19
C GLU A 485 -4.66 20.75 -1.04
N ALA A 486 -3.52 20.08 -1.23
CA ALA A 486 -2.64 20.36 -2.37
C ALA A 486 -3.18 19.81 -3.70
N VAL A 487 -3.87 18.67 -3.72
CA VAL A 487 -4.40 18.05 -4.97
C VAL A 487 -5.89 18.36 -5.21
N GLY A 488 -6.57 18.90 -4.20
CA GLY A 488 -7.97 19.25 -4.25
C GLY A 488 -8.25 20.40 -5.19
N GLU A 489 -9.50 20.43 -5.67
CA GLU A 489 -10.06 21.50 -6.47
C GLU A 489 -10.24 22.77 -5.61
N ASP A 490 -9.80 23.92 -6.13
CA ASP A 490 -10.28 25.22 -5.68
C ASP A 490 -11.76 25.31 -6.14
N LEU A 491 -12.70 24.77 -5.35
CA LEU A 491 -14.15 24.77 -5.64
C LEU A 491 -14.77 26.19 -5.61
N VAL A 492 -13.96 27.24 -5.77
CA VAL A 492 -14.38 28.63 -5.85
C VAL A 492 -14.39 29.03 -7.33
N GLY A 493 -15.44 28.65 -8.06
CA GLY A 493 -15.66 29.16 -9.42
C GLY A 493 -16.25 28.19 -10.43
N ALA A 494 -17.26 27.39 -10.05
CA ALA A 494 -18.15 26.74 -11.01
C ALA A 494 -19.60 27.07 -10.66
#